data_AF-A0AA39NQD9-F1
#
_entry.id   AF-A0AA39NQD9-F1
#
_cell.length_a   1.000
_cell.length_b   1.000
_cell.length_c   1.000
_cell.angle_alpha   90.00
_cell.angle_beta   90.00
_cell.angle_gamma   90.00
#
_symmetry.space_group_name_H-M   'P 1'
#
loop_
_entity.id
_entity.type
_entity.pdbx_description
1 polymer ?
#
loop_
_entity_poly.entity_id
_entity_poly.type
_entity_poly.pdbx_seq_one_letter_code
_entity_poly.pdbx_strand_id
1 'polypeptide(L)'
;MSLFANVLGFSLFGLAARLGQLGIQKRNLFDSASMLLSIWHTRLTATNTDMTAHAVSMGAWGAFGYLAWQWDQKSSGIIAQKKLELAERRQARQELAEELAAAHIPSEGEH
;
A
#
# COMPACT_ATOMS: atom_id res chain seq x y z
N MET A 1 6.07 -7.97 5.57
CA MET A 1 6.24 -8.67 4.26
C MET A 1 7.63 -8.42 3.64
N SER A 2 7.99 -9.09 2.51
CA SER A 2 9.28 -8.89 1.82
C SER A 2 9.40 -7.48 1.23
N LEU A 3 10.48 -6.77 1.57
CA LEU A 3 10.77 -5.43 1.07
C LEU A 3 10.85 -5.39 -0.46
N PHE A 4 11.57 -6.36 -1.03
CA PHE A 4 11.78 -6.45 -2.47
C PHE A 4 10.45 -6.63 -3.22
N ALA A 5 9.55 -7.45 -2.69
CA ALA A 5 8.23 -7.65 -3.28
C ALA A 5 7.38 -6.38 -3.28
N ASN A 6 7.41 -5.59 -2.19
CA ASN A 6 6.69 -4.31 -2.14
C ASN A 6 7.26 -3.31 -3.14
N VAL A 7 8.58 -3.12 -3.17
CA VAL A 7 9.22 -2.18 -4.12
C VAL A 7 8.94 -2.59 -5.56
N LEU A 8 9.15 -3.87 -5.91
CA LEU A 8 8.87 -4.35 -7.26
C LEU A 8 7.38 -4.26 -7.62
N GLY A 9 6.49 -4.66 -6.72
CA GLY A 9 5.05 -4.65 -6.96
C GLY A 9 4.53 -3.24 -7.24
N PHE A 10 4.94 -2.26 -6.43
CA PHE A 10 4.56 -0.88 -6.66
C PHE A 10 5.24 -0.27 -7.89
N SER A 11 6.51 -0.57 -8.17
CA SER A 11 7.16 -0.11 -9.42
C SER A 11 6.48 -0.66 -10.68
N LEU A 12 6.07 -1.94 -10.67
CA LEU A 12 5.29 -2.56 -11.75
C LEU A 12 3.90 -1.94 -11.87
N PHE A 13 3.24 -1.65 -10.74
CA PHE A 13 1.97 -0.94 -10.74
C PHE A 13 2.10 0.46 -11.33
N GLY A 14 3.14 1.21 -10.98
CA GLY A 14 3.43 2.54 -11.53
C GLY A 14 3.70 2.53 -13.03
N LEU A 15 4.35 1.47 -13.52
CA LEU A 15 4.53 1.22 -14.96
C LEU A 15 3.19 0.92 -15.63
N ALA A 16 2.38 0.02 -15.06
CA ALA A 16 1.07 -0.35 -15.58
C ALA A 16 0.10 0.84 -15.62
N ALA A 17 0.09 1.70 -14.60
CA ALA A 17 -0.69 2.92 -14.57
C ALA A 17 -0.29 3.89 -15.70
N ARG A 18 1.02 4.01 -15.99
CA ARG A 18 1.52 4.84 -17.09
C ARG A 18 1.15 4.26 -18.46
N LEU A 19 1.24 2.94 -18.64
CA LEU A 19 0.79 2.27 -19.86
C LEU A 19 -0.73 2.37 -20.04
N GLY A 20 -1.51 2.27 -18.97
CA GLY A 20 -2.95 2.48 -18.98
C GLY A 20 -3.33 3.90 -19.42
N GLN A 21 -2.61 4.92 -18.94
CA GLN A 21 -2.79 6.30 -19.40
C GLN A 21 -2.59 6.43 -20.92
N LEU A 22 -1.53 5.80 -21.46
CA LEU A 22 -1.26 5.81 -22.90
C LEU A 22 -2.34 5.08 -23.72
N GLY A 23 -2.87 3.99 -23.17
CA GLY A 23 -4.00 3.24 -23.75
C GLY A 23 -5.28 4.08 -23.85
N ILE A 24 -5.60 4.85 -22.80
CA ILE A 24 -6.76 5.78 -22.81
C ILE A 24 -6.55 6.90 -23.83
N GLN A 25 -5.33 7.41 -23.98
CA GLN A 25 -5.00 8.46 -24.95
C GLN A 25 -4.85 7.96 -26.40
N LYS A 26 -4.98 6.64 -26.66
CA LYS A 26 -4.71 6.02 -27.96
C LYS A 26 -3.39 6.47 -28.61
N ARG A 27 -2.36 6.74 -27.80
CA ARG A 27 -1.04 7.15 -28.30
C ARG A 27 -0.16 5.92 -28.48
N ASN A 28 0.43 5.76 -29.67
CA ASN A 28 1.39 4.70 -29.94
C ASN A 28 2.65 4.89 -29.10
N LEU A 29 3.11 3.81 -28.45
CA LEU A 29 4.29 3.77 -27.57
C LEU A 29 5.61 4.15 -28.27
N PHE A 30 5.64 4.20 -29.61
CA PHE A 30 6.87 4.31 -30.42
C PHE A 30 6.79 5.37 -31.54
N ASP A 31 5.80 6.27 -31.51
CA ASP A 31 5.51 7.20 -32.63
C ASP A 31 6.37 8.48 -32.62
N SER A 32 7.69 8.31 -32.46
CA SER A 32 8.69 9.40 -32.57
C SER A 32 9.82 9.03 -33.54
N ALA A 33 9.48 8.29 -34.60
CA ALA A 33 10.40 7.95 -35.69
C ALA A 33 10.19 8.80 -36.97
N SER A 34 9.21 9.72 -36.99
CA SER A 34 8.96 10.65 -38.11
C SER A 34 9.76 11.96 -37.95
N MET A 35 11.06 11.83 -37.70
CA MET A 35 11.98 12.93 -37.36
C MET A 35 12.40 13.81 -38.55
N LEU A 36 11.97 13.52 -39.79
CA LEU A 36 12.44 14.27 -40.97
C LEU A 36 11.58 15.48 -41.37
N LEU A 37 10.39 15.66 -40.78
CA LEU A 37 9.49 16.79 -41.08
C LEU A 37 9.31 17.79 -39.93
N SER A 38 9.78 17.48 -38.71
CA SER A 38 9.66 18.36 -37.54
C SER A 38 10.82 19.34 -37.34
N ILE A 39 11.85 19.27 -38.21
CA ILE A 39 13.11 20.04 -38.12
C ILE A 39 12.87 21.56 -38.23
N TRP A 40 11.73 22.00 -38.75
CA TRP A 40 11.39 23.43 -38.90
C TRP A 40 10.61 24.06 -37.74
N HIS A 41 10.07 23.31 -36.76
CA HIS A 41 9.11 23.87 -35.78
C HIS A 41 9.40 23.68 -34.28
N THR A 42 10.42 22.91 -33.85
CA THR A 42 10.54 22.63 -32.40
C THR A 42 11.98 22.57 -31.91
N ARG A 43 12.66 23.71 -31.99
CA ARG A 43 13.87 23.99 -31.21
C ARG A 43 13.47 24.27 -29.75
N LEU A 44 13.35 23.21 -28.93
CA LEU A 44 13.78 23.14 -27.51
C LEU A 44 13.24 21.93 -26.68
N THR A 45 12.30 21.11 -27.16
CA THR A 45 11.63 20.12 -26.29
C THR A 45 11.33 18.76 -26.94
N ALA A 46 12.19 18.29 -27.85
CA ALA A 46 12.04 16.98 -28.44
C ALA A 46 13.36 16.20 -28.37
N THR A 47 13.49 15.35 -27.34
CA THR A 47 14.06 13.98 -27.37
C THR A 47 14.24 13.47 -25.93
N ASN A 48 13.59 12.33 -25.59
CA ASN A 48 13.71 11.50 -24.37
C ASN A 48 12.67 11.66 -23.23
N THR A 49 11.51 12.28 -23.45
CA THR A 49 10.49 12.47 -22.41
C THR A 49 9.74 11.18 -22.03
N ASP A 50 9.55 10.24 -22.95
CA ASP A 50 8.74 9.05 -22.67
C ASP A 50 9.44 8.06 -21.74
N MET A 51 10.70 7.68 -21.99
CA MET A 51 11.44 6.77 -21.09
C MET A 51 11.76 7.42 -19.74
N THR A 52 12.08 8.71 -19.72
CA THR A 52 12.32 9.46 -18.47
C THR A 52 11.06 9.49 -17.61
N ALA A 53 9.89 9.70 -18.21
CA ALA A 53 8.63 9.67 -17.46
C ALA A 53 8.30 8.27 -16.90
N HIS A 54 8.58 7.19 -17.64
CA HIS A 54 8.42 5.82 -17.13
C HIS A 54 9.39 5.53 -15.98
N ALA A 55 10.66 5.91 -16.12
CA ALA A 55 11.68 5.75 -15.07
C ALA A 55 11.31 6.54 -13.80
N VAL A 56 10.85 7.78 -13.95
CA VAL A 56 10.37 8.61 -12.83
C VAL A 56 9.14 8.00 -12.17
N SER A 57 8.18 7.48 -12.94
CA SER A 57 7.02 6.78 -12.37
C SER A 57 7.43 5.52 -11.60
N MET A 58 8.28 4.67 -12.18
CA MET A 58 8.80 3.47 -11.52
C MET A 58 9.54 3.79 -10.23
N GLY A 59 10.34 4.87 -10.24
CA GLY A 59 11.05 5.38 -9.07
C GLY A 59 10.09 5.91 -8.00
N ALA A 60 9.12 6.74 -8.39
CA ALA A 60 8.14 7.32 -7.46
C ALA A 60 7.28 6.24 -6.78
N TRP A 61 6.74 5.31 -7.56
CA TRP A 61 5.95 4.21 -7.02
C TRP A 61 6.81 3.19 -6.25
N GLY A 62 8.04 2.90 -6.69
CA GLY A 62 8.98 2.06 -5.94
C GLY A 62 9.32 2.66 -4.57
N ALA A 63 9.56 3.98 -4.50
CA ALA A 63 9.77 4.71 -3.26
C ALA A 63 8.52 4.68 -2.35
N PHE A 64 7.32 4.79 -2.94
CA PHE A 64 6.08 4.60 -2.21
C PHE A 64 5.98 3.18 -1.61
N GLY A 65 6.35 2.15 -2.37
CA GLY A 65 6.41 0.76 -1.87
C GLY A 65 7.37 0.57 -0.71
N TYR A 66 8.52 1.28 -0.70
CA TYR A 66 9.45 1.29 0.43
C TYR A 66 8.83 1.93 1.68
N LEU A 67 8.12 3.06 1.53
CA LEU A 67 7.42 3.72 2.64
C LEU A 67 6.31 2.84 3.22
N ALA A 68 5.53 2.19 2.35
CA ALA A 68 4.50 1.23 2.76
C ALA A 68 5.09 0.06 3.56
N TRP A 69 6.25 -0.47 3.13
CA TRP A 69 6.97 -1.50 3.89
C TRP A 69 7.41 -0.99 5.27
N GLN A 70 7.96 0.23 5.37
CA GLN A 70 8.32 0.78 6.68
C GLN A 70 7.12 0.94 7.62
N TRP A 71 5.97 1.35 7.09
CA TRP A 71 4.73 1.45 7.87
C TRP A 71 4.25 0.07 8.36
N ASP A 72 4.29 -0.95 7.51
CA ASP A 72 3.96 -2.33 7.88
C ASP A 72 4.81 -2.81 9.07
N GLN A 73 6.12 -2.61 9.01
CA GLN A 73 7.05 -2.97 10.08
C GLN A 73 6.72 -2.27 11.41
N LYS A 74 6.44 -0.96 11.37
CA LYS A 74 6.07 -0.19 12.58
C LYS A 74 4.71 -0.63 13.15
N SER A 75 3.73 -0.85 12.28
CA SER A 75 2.38 -1.24 12.70
C SER A 75 2.35 -2.62 13.36
N SER A 76 3.19 -3.55 12.88
CA SER A 76 3.32 -4.91 13.42
C SER A 76 3.66 -4.92 14.91
N GLY A 77 4.58 -4.04 15.34
CA GLY A 77 4.96 -3.92 16.75
C GLY A 77 3.83 -3.39 17.64
N ILE A 78 3.09 -2.39 17.17
CA ILE A 78 1.95 -1.82 17.92
C ILE A 78 0.83 -2.86 18.04
N ILE A 79 0.56 -3.62 16.98
CA ILE A 79 -0.46 -4.68 17.00
C ILE A 79 -0.08 -5.77 18.00
N ALA A 80 1.19 -6.17 18.06
CA ALA A 80 1.65 -7.17 19.02
C ALA A 80 1.44 -6.71 20.48
N GLN A 81 1.79 -5.46 20.79
CA GLN A 81 1.55 -4.87 22.12
C GLN A 81 0.06 -4.80 22.46
N LYS A 82 -0.78 -4.38 21.50
CA LYS A 82 -2.23 -4.30 21.69
C LYS A 82 -2.88 -5.68 21.87
N LYS A 83 -2.34 -6.73 21.24
CA LYS A 83 -2.80 -8.11 21.45
C LYS A 83 -2.48 -8.61 22.86
N LEU A 84 -1.32 -8.24 23.42
CA LEU A 84 -0.96 -8.54 24.80
C LEU A 84 -1.89 -7.82 25.79
N GLU A 85 -2.07 -6.51 25.60
CA GLU A 85 -2.99 -5.69 26.42
C GLU A 85 -4.44 -6.22 26.36
N LEU A 86 -4.89 -6.67 25.18
CA LEU A 86 -6.22 -7.27 25.02
C LEU A 86 -6.35 -8.64 25.70
N ALA A 87 -5.28 -9.42 25.80
CA ALA A 87 -5.30 -10.69 26.50
C ALA A 87 -5.50 -10.48 28.01
N GLU A 88 -4.77 -9.53 28.60
CA GLU A 88 -4.91 -9.13 30.01
C GLU A 88 -6.33 -8.59 30.30
N ARG A 89 -6.85 -7.72 29.44
CA ARG A 89 -8.21 -7.19 29.58
C ARG A 89 -9.30 -8.25 29.41
N ARG A 90 -9.05 -9.33 28.66
CA ARG A 90 -9.99 -10.45 28.52
C ARG A 90 -10.04 -11.28 29.79
N GLN A 91 -8.90 -11.51 30.43
CA GLN A 91 -8.83 -12.22 31.72
C GLN A 91 -9.57 -11.43 32.81
N ALA A 92 -9.31 -10.13 32.94
CA ALA A 92 -10.01 -9.28 33.91
C ALA A 92 -11.53 -9.23 33.67
N ARG A 93 -11.99 -9.30 32.41
CA ARG A 93 -13.43 -9.39 32.09
C ARG A 93 -14.03 -10.76 32.39
N GLN A 94 -13.25 -11.83 32.30
CA GLN A 94 -13.68 -13.18 32.63
C GLN A 94 -13.80 -13.34 34.15
N GLU A 95 -12.82 -12.89 34.92
CA GLU A 95 -12.87 -12.88 36.39
C GLU A 95 -14.07 -12.08 36.91
N LEU A 96 -14.32 -10.90 36.36
CA LEU A 96 -15.48 -10.09 36.74
C LEU A 96 -16.82 -10.73 36.32
N ALA A 97 -16.84 -11.47 35.22
CA ALA A 97 -18.02 -12.24 34.81
C ALA A 97 -18.23 -13.49 35.69
N GLU A 98 -17.16 -14.14 36.15
CA GLU A 98 -17.20 -15.23 37.12
C GLU A 98 -17.64 -14.74 38.50
N GLU A 99 -17.17 -13.58 38.95
CA GLU A 99 -17.64 -12.92 40.18
C GLU A 99 -19.12 -12.54 40.09
N LEU A 100 -19.55 -11.96 38.96
CA LEU A 100 -20.96 -11.65 38.73
C LEU A 100 -21.82 -12.93 38.62
N ALA A 101 -21.32 -13.99 38.01
CA ALA A 101 -22.01 -15.28 37.93
C ALA A 101 -22.10 -15.95 39.32
N ALA A 102 -21.06 -15.88 40.14
CA ALA A 102 -21.05 -16.36 41.51
C ALA A 102 -21.97 -15.52 42.42
N ALA A 103 -22.05 -14.21 42.20
CA ALA A 103 -23.00 -13.32 42.88
C ALA A 103 -24.45 -13.50 42.38
N HIS A 104 -24.64 -14.01 41.15
CA HIS A 104 -25.94 -14.27 40.53
C HIS A 104 -26.37 -15.74 40.61
N ILE A 105 -25.76 -16.56 41.47
CA ILE A 105 -26.40 -17.83 41.87
C ILE A 105 -27.75 -17.43 42.48
N PRO A 106 -28.89 -17.75 41.83
CA PRO A 106 -30.17 -17.49 42.44
C PRO A 106 -30.19 -18.31 43.73
N SER A 107 -30.61 -17.71 44.83
CA SER A 107 -31.08 -18.47 45.97
C SER A 107 -32.31 -19.27 45.50
N GLU A 108 -32.08 -20.41 44.84
CA GLU A 108 -33.06 -21.48 44.66
C GLU A 108 -33.33 -22.04 46.05
N GLY A 109 -34.25 -21.36 46.72
CA GLY A 109 -34.65 -21.65 48.08
C GLY A 109 -36.01 -21.05 48.34
N GLU A 110 -36.97 -21.18 47.42
CA GLU A 110 -38.39 -21.01 47.69
C GLU A 110 -39.22 -21.85 46.71
N HIS A 111 -39.54 -23.09 47.08
CA HIS A 111 -40.80 -23.79 46.75
C HIS A 111 -41.01 -24.96 47.72
#